data_AF-A0A271KFX0-F1
#
_entry.id   AF-A0A271KFX0-F1
#
_cell.length_a   1.000
_cell.length_b   1.000
_cell.length_c   1.000
_cell.angle_alpha   90.00
_cell.angle_beta   90.00
_cell.angle_gamma   90.00
#
_symmetry.space_group_name_H-M   'P 1'
#
loop_
_entity.id
_entity.type
_entity.pdbx_description
1 polymer ?
#
loop_
_entity_poly.entity_id
_entity_poly.type
_entity_poly.pdbx_seq_one_letter_code
_entity_poly.pdbx_strand_id
1 'polypeptide(L)'
;MSHDHDHDNELDPFAARVRALETILTQKGLIDPAAIDVIVDTYETKIGPRNGAKVVAKAWVDPDFAALLKRDATVAIGSLGYTGRQGEHMQAVFNTVDTHNLVVCTLCSCYPWSVLGLPPVWYKAPPYRSRAVIDPRGVLEEFGLTLPATTKIRVWDSTAELRYLVVPTRPKGTEDWSEERLADLVTRDAMIGTELAGAPK
;
A
#
# COMPACT_ATOMS: atom_id res chain seq x y z
N MET A 1 44.03 -30.92 -14.63
CA MET A 1 42.81 -31.55 -14.09
C MET A 1 41.81 -30.43 -13.90
N SER A 2 40.86 -30.30 -14.84
CA SER A 2 39.74 -29.36 -14.71
C SER A 2 38.73 -29.97 -13.75
N HIS A 3 38.38 -29.26 -12.69
CA HIS A 3 37.28 -29.63 -11.82
C HIS A 3 35.99 -29.07 -12.44
N ASP A 4 35.34 -29.86 -13.29
CA ASP A 4 33.93 -29.64 -13.63
C ASP A 4 33.10 -30.00 -12.40
N HIS A 5 32.53 -28.99 -11.76
CA HIS A 5 31.46 -29.16 -10.80
C HIS A 5 30.15 -29.11 -11.58
N ASP A 6 29.65 -30.27 -12.01
CA ASP A 6 28.28 -30.38 -12.49
C ASP A 6 27.34 -29.90 -11.38
N HIS A 7 26.67 -28.78 -11.63
CA HIS A 7 25.65 -28.27 -10.73
C HIS A 7 24.39 -29.16 -10.90
N ASP A 8 24.09 -29.93 -9.86
CA ASP A 8 23.01 -30.95 -9.80
C ASP A 8 21.57 -30.38 -9.94
N ASN A 9 21.42 -29.07 -10.19
CA ASN A 9 20.17 -28.45 -10.64
C ASN A 9 20.44 -27.15 -11.44
N GLU A 10 19.54 -26.83 -12.38
CA GLU A 10 19.57 -25.60 -13.18
C GLU A 10 19.05 -24.35 -12.42
N LEU A 11 18.72 -24.50 -11.13
CA LEU A 11 18.12 -23.43 -10.34
C LEU A 11 19.21 -22.58 -9.69
N ASP A 12 18.98 -21.28 -9.60
CA ASP A 12 19.85 -20.44 -8.77
C ASP A 12 19.72 -20.82 -7.28
N PRO A 13 20.72 -20.51 -6.43
CA PRO A 13 20.71 -20.94 -5.03
C PRO A 13 19.51 -20.45 -4.20
N PHE A 14 18.84 -19.36 -4.56
CA PHE A 14 17.63 -18.92 -3.88
C PHE A 14 16.41 -19.73 -4.35
N ALA A 15 16.23 -19.89 -5.66
CA ALA A 15 15.16 -20.73 -6.22
C ALA A 15 15.25 -22.19 -5.73
N ALA A 16 16.45 -22.76 -5.67
CA ALA A 16 16.68 -24.11 -5.14
C ALA A 16 16.22 -24.22 -3.67
N ARG A 17 16.52 -23.22 -2.83
CA ARG A 17 16.08 -23.19 -1.42
C ARG A 17 14.58 -23.04 -1.26
N VAL A 18 13.94 -22.18 -2.07
CA VAL A 18 12.48 -22.02 -2.06
C VAL A 18 11.80 -23.35 -2.42
N ARG A 19 12.25 -24.01 -3.49
CA ARG A 19 11.70 -25.30 -3.92
C ARG A 19 11.92 -26.40 -2.89
N ALA A 20 13.10 -26.44 -2.24
CA ALA A 20 13.37 -27.40 -1.18
C ALA A 20 12.43 -27.20 0.02
N LEU A 21 12.17 -25.94 0.42
CA LEU A 21 11.27 -25.60 1.52
C LEU A 21 9.82 -26.00 1.21
N GLU A 22 9.32 -25.66 0.02
CA GLU A 22 7.99 -26.07 -0.43
C GLU A 22 7.84 -27.60 -0.46
N THR A 23 8.84 -28.30 -0.99
CA THR A 23 8.85 -29.77 -1.07
C THR A 23 8.75 -30.39 0.31
N ILE A 24 9.61 -29.99 1.26
CA ILE A 24 9.63 -30.61 2.59
C ILE A 24 8.38 -30.28 3.41
N LEU A 25 7.83 -29.08 3.29
CA LEU A 25 6.60 -28.69 3.99
C LEU A 25 5.37 -29.43 3.43
N THR A 26 5.32 -29.63 2.11
CA THR A 26 4.26 -30.40 1.45
C THR A 26 4.33 -31.87 1.85
N GLN A 27 5.51 -32.49 1.78
CA GLN A 27 5.70 -33.90 2.17
C GLN A 27 5.35 -34.15 3.65
N LYS A 28 5.53 -33.15 4.52
CA LYS A 28 5.14 -33.20 5.93
C LYS A 28 3.66 -32.91 6.17
N GLY A 29 2.88 -32.57 5.13
CA GLY A 29 1.47 -32.21 5.25
C GLY A 29 1.21 -30.88 5.98
N LEU A 30 2.20 -29.98 6.00
CA LEU A 30 2.11 -28.68 6.69
C LEU A 30 1.52 -27.57 5.80
N ILE A 31 1.59 -27.75 4.48
CA ILE A 31 1.03 -26.85 3.48
C ILE A 31 0.27 -27.65 2.43
N ASP A 32 -0.71 -27.01 1.82
CA ASP A 32 -1.38 -27.47 0.60
C ASP A 32 -0.93 -26.56 -0.55
N PRO A 33 -0.22 -27.09 -1.58
CA PRO A 33 0.19 -26.30 -2.74
C PRO A 33 -0.97 -25.58 -3.44
N ALA A 34 -2.15 -26.22 -3.53
CA ALA A 34 -3.31 -25.58 -4.14
C ALA A 34 -3.79 -24.36 -3.34
N ALA A 35 -3.66 -24.39 -2.02
CA ALA A 35 -3.96 -23.24 -1.17
C ALA A 35 -2.93 -22.11 -1.34
N ILE A 36 -1.65 -22.44 -1.59
CA ILE A 36 -0.62 -21.44 -1.90
C ILE A 36 -0.93 -20.74 -3.23
N ASP A 37 -1.31 -21.49 -4.26
CA ASP A 37 -1.69 -20.92 -5.56
C ASP A 37 -2.85 -19.92 -5.43
N VAL A 38 -3.86 -20.25 -4.62
CA VAL A 38 -4.97 -19.33 -4.34
C VAL A 38 -4.50 -18.05 -3.64
N ILE A 39 -3.55 -18.15 -2.71
CA ILE A 39 -2.98 -16.98 -2.02
C ILE A 39 -2.21 -16.11 -3.02
N VAL A 40 -1.38 -16.70 -3.89
CA VAL A 40 -0.62 -15.98 -4.92
C VAL A 40 -1.57 -15.24 -5.86
N ASP A 41 -2.54 -15.93 -6.47
CA ASP A 41 -3.53 -15.33 -7.37
C ASP A 41 -4.31 -14.21 -6.68
N THR A 42 -4.69 -14.38 -5.42
CA THR A 42 -5.43 -13.35 -4.67
C THR A 42 -4.66 -12.02 -4.60
N TYR A 43 -3.37 -12.05 -4.30
CA TYR A 43 -2.57 -10.82 -4.18
C TYR A 43 -1.99 -10.32 -5.51
N GLU A 44 -1.92 -11.18 -6.52
CA GLU A 44 -1.45 -10.81 -7.86
C GLU A 44 -2.57 -10.19 -8.70
N THR A 45 -3.81 -10.71 -8.61
CA THR A 45 -4.88 -10.36 -9.55
C THR A 45 -6.11 -9.72 -8.91
N LYS A 46 -6.42 -10.04 -7.64
CA LYS A 46 -7.69 -9.65 -7.01
C LYS A 46 -7.58 -8.45 -6.08
N ILE A 47 -6.51 -8.35 -5.31
CA ILE A 47 -6.32 -7.31 -4.30
C ILE A 47 -5.24 -6.33 -4.75
N GLY A 48 -5.61 -5.06 -4.85
CA GLY A 48 -4.68 -4.01 -5.26
C GLY A 48 -5.20 -2.60 -5.01
N PRO A 49 -4.43 -1.56 -5.40
CA PRO A 49 -4.71 -0.17 -5.08
C PRO A 49 -6.04 0.36 -5.65
N ARG A 50 -6.66 -0.34 -6.62
CA ARG A 50 -8.00 0.01 -7.10
C ARG A 50 -9.06 -0.03 -6.00
N ASN A 51 -8.88 -0.86 -4.96
CA ASN A 51 -9.79 -0.90 -3.81
C ASN A 51 -9.70 0.41 -3.01
N GLY A 52 -8.49 0.85 -2.66
CA GLY A 52 -8.27 2.12 -1.98
C GLY A 52 -8.74 3.32 -2.81
N ALA A 53 -8.53 3.29 -4.13
CA ALA A 53 -9.00 4.36 -5.03
C ALA A 53 -10.53 4.55 -4.96
N LYS A 54 -11.29 3.45 -4.90
CA LYS A 54 -12.75 3.50 -4.71
C LYS A 54 -13.14 4.04 -3.33
N VAL A 55 -12.42 3.64 -2.27
CA VAL A 55 -12.63 4.20 -0.91
C VAL A 55 -12.46 5.72 -0.91
N VAL A 56 -11.36 6.21 -1.50
CA VAL A 56 -11.05 7.64 -1.56
C VAL A 56 -12.07 8.39 -2.43
N ALA A 57 -12.38 7.88 -3.61
CA ALA A 57 -13.33 8.51 -4.53
C ALA A 57 -14.73 8.63 -3.90
N LYS A 58 -15.20 7.57 -3.22
CA LYS A 58 -16.45 7.61 -2.46
C LYS A 58 -16.40 8.68 -1.37
N ALA A 59 -15.32 8.75 -0.61
CA ALA A 59 -15.16 9.78 0.43
C ALA A 59 -15.11 11.22 -0.13
N TRP A 60 -14.76 11.42 -1.40
CA TRP A 60 -14.80 12.73 -2.05
C TRP A 60 -16.18 13.19 -2.49
N VAL A 61 -17.13 12.26 -2.69
CA VAL A 61 -18.48 12.56 -3.19
C VAL A 61 -19.59 12.34 -2.15
N ASP A 62 -19.30 11.56 -1.12
CA ASP A 62 -20.25 11.17 -0.07
C ASP A 62 -19.74 11.66 1.30
N PRO A 63 -20.25 12.80 1.80
CA PRO A 63 -19.82 13.38 3.07
C PRO A 63 -20.08 12.48 4.29
N ASP A 64 -21.15 11.68 4.25
CA ASP A 64 -21.50 10.76 5.34
C ASP A 64 -20.51 9.59 5.38
N PHE A 65 -20.15 9.06 4.20
CA PHE A 65 -19.07 8.07 4.10
C PHE A 65 -17.72 8.65 4.53
N ALA A 66 -17.40 9.89 4.15
CA ALA A 66 -16.16 10.55 4.59
C ALA A 66 -16.10 10.71 6.12
N ALA A 67 -17.22 11.10 6.73
CA ALA A 67 -17.33 11.20 8.18
C ALA A 67 -17.19 9.83 8.87
N LEU A 68 -17.79 8.78 8.31
CA LEU A 68 -17.63 7.41 8.78
C LEU A 68 -16.18 6.95 8.66
N LEU A 69 -15.56 7.12 7.48
CA LEU A 69 -14.17 6.74 7.21
C LEU A 69 -13.19 7.42 8.17
N LYS A 70 -13.45 8.69 8.52
CA LYS A 70 -12.64 9.42 9.50
C LYS A 70 -12.82 8.92 10.93
N ARG A 71 -14.03 8.49 11.30
CA ARG A 71 -14.35 8.01 12.65
C ARG A 71 -13.92 6.56 12.87
N ASP A 72 -14.19 5.70 11.90
CA ASP A 72 -13.93 4.27 11.92
C ASP A 72 -13.67 3.77 10.49
N ALA A 73 -12.40 3.76 10.11
CA ALA A 73 -12.02 3.38 8.76
C ALA A 73 -12.19 1.88 8.52
N THR A 74 -12.09 1.03 9.55
CA THR A 74 -12.33 -0.42 9.41
C THR A 74 -13.78 -0.65 8.97
N VAL A 75 -14.74 -0.02 9.64
CA VAL A 75 -16.17 -0.18 9.29
C VAL A 75 -16.47 0.41 7.91
N ALA A 76 -15.96 1.59 7.58
CA ALA A 76 -16.18 2.22 6.28
C ALA A 76 -15.62 1.39 5.11
N ILE A 77 -14.39 0.92 5.24
CA ILE A 77 -13.71 0.13 4.22
C ILE A 77 -14.39 -1.26 4.10
N GLY A 78 -14.77 -1.85 5.24
CA GLY A 78 -15.51 -3.11 5.29
C GLY A 78 -16.89 -3.04 4.65
N SER A 79 -17.60 -1.90 4.71
CA SER A 79 -18.91 -1.75 4.05
C SER A 79 -18.82 -1.80 2.51
N LEU A 80 -17.62 -1.63 1.94
CA LEU A 80 -17.35 -1.80 0.51
C LEU A 80 -16.84 -3.23 0.18
N GLY A 81 -16.82 -4.13 1.17
CA GLY A 81 -16.36 -5.51 1.02
C GLY A 81 -14.84 -5.68 1.14
N TYR A 82 -14.08 -4.62 1.43
CA TYR A 82 -12.63 -4.69 1.57
C TYR A 82 -12.28 -5.04 3.02
N THR A 83 -11.97 -6.31 3.25
CA THR A 83 -11.58 -6.82 4.57
C THR A 83 -10.45 -7.83 4.42
N GLY A 84 -9.88 -8.28 5.53
CA GLY A 84 -8.90 -9.36 5.55
C GLY A 84 -7.53 -8.95 6.06
N ARG A 85 -6.53 -9.74 5.69
CA ARG A 85 -5.17 -9.69 6.26
C ARG A 85 -4.53 -8.33 6.09
N GLN A 86 -3.81 -7.89 7.10
CA GLN A 86 -3.08 -6.62 7.11
C GLN A 86 -4.02 -5.43 6.81
N GLY A 87 -5.23 -5.49 7.32
CA GLY A 87 -6.31 -4.53 7.12
C GLY A 87 -7.42 -4.67 8.16
N GLU A 88 -7.16 -5.40 9.24
CA GLU A 88 -8.09 -5.68 10.33
C GLU A 88 -8.40 -4.41 11.15
N HIS A 89 -7.40 -3.53 11.30
CA HIS A 89 -7.51 -2.27 12.01
C HIS A 89 -7.00 -1.12 11.14
N MET A 90 -7.93 -0.43 10.48
CA MET A 90 -7.65 0.65 9.55
C MET A 90 -7.82 2.01 10.21
N GLN A 91 -6.97 2.95 9.81
CA GLN A 91 -7.12 4.37 10.10
C GLN A 91 -6.92 5.18 8.82
N ALA A 92 -7.93 5.97 8.46
CA ALA A 92 -7.83 6.91 7.35
C ALA A 92 -7.28 8.25 7.85
N VAL A 93 -6.25 8.76 7.18
CA VAL A 93 -5.59 10.03 7.51
C VAL A 93 -5.78 11.01 6.35
N PHE A 94 -6.57 12.05 6.59
CA PHE A 94 -6.99 12.97 5.54
C PHE A 94 -5.96 14.07 5.36
N ASN A 95 -5.53 14.27 4.12
CA ASN A 95 -4.79 15.47 3.75
C ASN A 95 -5.72 16.69 3.80
N THR A 96 -5.14 17.84 4.11
CA THR A 96 -5.82 19.14 4.10
C THR A 96 -4.93 20.15 3.38
N VAL A 97 -5.40 21.39 3.24
CA VAL A 97 -4.57 22.48 2.69
C VAL A 97 -3.31 22.75 3.53
N ASP A 98 -3.35 22.47 4.84
CA ASP A 98 -2.26 22.76 5.76
C ASP A 98 -1.46 21.52 6.18
N THR A 99 -1.97 20.30 5.91
CA THR A 99 -1.37 19.05 6.39
C THR A 99 -1.33 17.99 5.30
N HIS A 100 -0.13 17.46 5.06
CA HIS A 100 0.13 16.32 4.20
C HIS A 100 0.55 15.12 5.05
N ASN A 101 -0.09 13.98 4.85
CA ASN A 101 0.24 12.74 5.56
C ASN A 101 1.15 11.87 4.70
N LEU A 102 2.10 11.18 5.33
CA LEU A 102 3.01 10.23 4.70
C LEU A 102 3.05 8.96 5.57
N VAL A 103 2.91 7.78 4.98
CA VAL A 103 2.88 6.51 5.72
C VAL A 103 4.15 5.71 5.48
N VAL A 104 4.76 5.18 6.54
CA VAL A 104 5.95 4.32 6.48
C VAL A 104 5.85 3.17 7.49
N CYS A 105 6.68 2.15 7.33
CA CYS A 105 6.97 1.17 8.36
C CYS A 105 8.49 1.09 8.50
N THR A 106 9.05 1.81 9.48
CA THR A 106 10.51 1.90 9.65
C THR A 106 11.13 0.54 9.97
N LEU A 107 10.42 -0.30 10.71
CA LEU A 107 10.92 -1.58 11.21
C LEU A 107 10.89 -2.72 10.18
N CYS A 108 9.94 -2.70 9.24
CA CYS A 108 9.81 -3.77 8.24
C CYS A 108 9.09 -3.30 6.97
N SER A 109 7.78 -3.54 6.88
CA SER A 109 6.97 -3.35 5.67
C SER A 109 5.46 -3.39 5.92
N CYS A 110 4.99 -3.11 7.14
CA CYS A 110 3.56 -3.09 7.48
C CYS A 110 2.80 -2.18 6.51
N TYR A 111 1.71 -2.66 5.92
CA TYR A 111 1.03 -2.00 4.80
C TYR A 111 -0.43 -2.47 4.69
N PRO A 112 -1.41 -1.62 4.29
CA PRO A 112 -2.82 -1.98 4.29
C PRO A 112 -3.20 -2.87 3.09
N TRP A 113 -2.97 -4.19 3.16
CA TRP A 113 -3.12 -5.07 1.99
C TRP A 113 -4.53 -5.10 1.44
N SER A 114 -5.56 -5.08 2.29
CA SER A 114 -6.97 -5.13 1.88
C SER A 114 -7.38 -4.04 0.87
N VAL A 115 -6.71 -2.88 0.92
CA VAL A 115 -7.02 -1.72 0.07
C VAL A 115 -5.91 -1.35 -0.90
N LEU A 116 -4.64 -1.67 -0.61
CA LEU A 116 -3.51 -1.27 -1.46
C LEU A 116 -2.74 -2.45 -2.07
N GLY A 117 -3.09 -3.70 -1.76
CA GLY A 117 -2.34 -4.88 -2.18
C GLY A 117 -0.97 -4.96 -1.51
N LEU A 118 -0.02 -5.66 -2.14
CA LEU A 118 1.33 -5.79 -1.61
C LEU A 118 2.13 -4.49 -1.79
N PRO A 119 2.98 -4.10 -0.81
CA PRO A 119 3.74 -2.86 -0.87
C PRO A 119 4.78 -2.88 -1.99
N PRO A 120 5.04 -1.73 -2.63
CA PRO A 120 6.09 -1.62 -3.65
C PRO A 120 7.47 -1.87 -3.05
N VAL A 121 8.44 -2.22 -3.91
CA VAL A 121 9.81 -2.56 -3.48
C VAL A 121 10.45 -1.40 -2.70
N TRP A 122 10.29 -0.16 -3.19
CA TRP A 122 10.87 1.02 -2.55
C TRP A 122 10.35 1.24 -1.11
N TYR A 123 9.08 0.92 -0.84
CA TYR A 123 8.47 1.09 0.49
C TYR A 123 9.13 0.20 1.53
N LYS A 124 9.52 -1.02 1.11
CA LYS A 124 10.17 -2.04 1.95
C LYS A 124 11.67 -1.78 2.13
N ALA A 125 12.25 -0.93 1.29
CA ALA A 125 13.69 -0.74 1.20
C ALA A 125 14.22 0.26 2.24
N PRO A 126 15.46 0.06 2.75
CA PRO A 126 16.07 0.96 3.73
C PRO A 126 16.09 2.46 3.35
N PRO A 127 16.31 2.87 2.08
CA PRO A 127 16.36 4.29 1.73
C PRO A 127 15.10 5.06 2.12
N TYR A 128 13.92 4.51 1.79
CA TYR A 128 12.64 5.11 2.17
C TYR A 128 12.42 5.04 3.68
N ARG A 129 12.57 3.85 4.25
CA ARG A 129 12.26 3.57 5.67
C ARG A 129 13.09 4.37 6.66
N SER A 130 14.36 4.60 6.35
CA SER A 130 15.26 5.36 7.24
C SER A 130 15.04 6.87 7.16
N ARG A 131 14.66 7.39 5.99
CA ARG A 131 14.60 8.85 5.76
C ARG A 131 13.20 9.43 5.90
N ALA A 132 12.14 8.68 5.63
CA ALA A 132 10.77 9.20 5.68
C ALA A 132 10.41 9.82 7.05
N VAL A 133 10.99 9.35 8.15
CA VAL A 133 10.76 9.87 9.51
C VAL A 133 11.74 10.96 9.96
N ILE A 134 12.80 11.23 9.19
CA ILE A 134 13.86 12.20 9.53
C ILE A 134 13.79 13.42 8.60
N ASP A 135 13.76 13.15 7.29
CA ASP A 135 13.71 14.14 6.22
C ASP A 135 12.58 13.78 5.25
N PRO A 136 11.31 13.92 5.68
CA PRO A 136 10.18 13.62 4.80
C PRO A 136 10.13 14.53 3.58
N ARG A 137 10.61 15.77 3.66
CA ARG A 137 10.61 16.70 2.52
C ARG A 137 11.57 16.24 1.43
N GLY A 138 12.82 15.92 1.78
CA GLY A 138 13.78 15.41 0.80
C GLY A 138 13.34 14.08 0.19
N VAL A 139 12.68 13.20 0.95
CA VAL A 139 12.07 11.99 0.39
C VAL A 139 10.97 12.33 -0.63
N LEU A 140 10.06 13.25 -0.30
CA LEU A 140 8.99 13.65 -1.24
C LEU A 140 9.55 14.33 -2.51
N GLU A 141 10.63 15.10 -2.40
CA GLU A 141 11.31 15.70 -3.55
C GLU A 141 11.87 14.64 -4.51
N GLU A 142 12.34 13.49 -4.02
CA GLU A 142 12.77 12.36 -4.86
C GLU A 142 11.62 11.69 -5.61
N PHE A 143 10.39 11.80 -5.09
CA PHE A 143 9.15 11.43 -5.79
C PHE A 143 8.62 12.56 -6.70
N GLY A 144 9.34 13.68 -6.80
CA GLY A 144 8.93 14.84 -7.60
C GLY A 144 7.87 15.71 -6.94
N LEU A 145 7.62 15.55 -5.64
CA LEU A 145 6.65 16.33 -4.87
C LEU A 145 7.34 17.36 -3.98
N THR A 146 7.27 18.63 -4.38
CA THR A 146 7.66 19.76 -3.54
C THR A 146 6.42 20.41 -2.91
N LEU A 147 6.29 20.32 -1.59
CA LEU A 147 5.22 20.96 -0.83
C LEU A 147 5.63 22.36 -0.36
N PRO A 148 4.69 23.32 -0.24
CA PRO A 148 4.97 24.61 0.38
C PRO A 148 5.62 24.44 1.76
N ALA A 149 6.57 25.31 2.10
CA ALA A 149 7.28 25.25 3.38
C ALA A 149 6.35 25.35 4.60
N THR A 150 5.18 25.99 4.43
CA THR A 150 4.14 26.12 5.46
C THR A 150 3.31 24.86 5.66
N THR A 151 3.30 23.92 4.71
CA THR A 151 2.52 22.68 4.80
C THR A 151 3.14 21.77 5.85
N LYS A 152 2.40 21.37 6.88
CA LYS A 152 2.87 20.42 7.89
C LYS A 152 2.89 19.02 7.28
N ILE A 153 3.98 18.28 7.45
CA ILE A 153 4.03 16.87 7.07
C ILE A 153 3.88 16.02 8.33
N ARG A 154 2.86 15.17 8.35
CA ARG A 154 2.65 14.20 9.41
C ARG A 154 3.03 12.81 8.92
N VAL A 155 4.11 12.29 9.46
CA VAL A 155 4.58 10.94 9.13
C VAL A 155 3.96 9.94 10.10
N TRP A 156 3.37 8.88 9.56
CA TRP A 156 2.74 7.80 10.30
C TRP A 156 3.59 6.55 10.18
N ASP A 157 4.29 6.20 11.26
CA ASP A 157 5.07 4.99 11.33
C ASP A 157 4.23 3.81 11.84
N SER A 158 4.11 2.78 11.01
CA SER A 158 3.31 1.59 11.24
C SER A 158 4.02 0.61 12.16
N THR A 159 4.14 1.00 13.43
CA THR A 159 4.88 0.28 14.49
C THR A 159 4.02 -0.72 15.28
N ALA A 160 2.70 -0.72 15.06
CA ALA A 160 1.73 -1.63 15.67
C ALA A 160 0.85 -2.27 14.60
N GLU A 161 -0.24 -2.95 15.01
CA GLU A 161 -1.18 -3.60 14.07
C GLU A 161 -2.21 -2.65 13.44
N LEU A 162 -2.09 -1.33 13.68
CA LEU A 162 -2.83 -0.33 12.92
C LEU A 162 -2.23 -0.17 11.51
N ARG A 163 -3.11 0.01 10.52
CA ARG A 163 -2.74 0.25 9.13
C ARG A 163 -3.36 1.55 8.63
N TYR A 164 -2.56 2.36 7.95
CA TYR A 164 -2.95 3.71 7.54
C TYR A 164 -3.27 3.77 6.06
N LEU A 165 -4.33 4.48 5.71
CA LEU A 165 -4.66 4.89 4.34
C LEU A 165 -4.67 6.41 4.28
N VAL A 166 -3.84 7.01 3.42
CA VAL A 166 -3.93 8.46 3.16
C VAL A 166 -5.14 8.72 2.27
N VAL A 167 -5.98 9.67 2.68
CA VAL A 167 -7.04 10.21 1.83
C VAL A 167 -6.53 11.53 1.26
N PRO A 168 -6.05 11.57 -0.01
CA PRO A 168 -5.56 12.79 -0.62
C PRO A 168 -6.68 13.82 -0.81
N THR A 169 -6.32 15.08 -0.95
CA THR A 169 -7.27 16.16 -1.25
C THR A 169 -7.83 15.99 -2.66
N ARG A 170 -9.15 16.16 -2.82
CA ARG A 170 -9.80 16.16 -4.14
C ARG A 170 -9.21 17.27 -5.02
N PRO A 171 -8.73 16.96 -6.24
CA PRO A 171 -8.24 17.96 -7.18
C PRO A 171 -9.35 18.94 -7.60
N LYS A 172 -9.01 20.22 -7.75
CA LYS A 172 -9.90 21.25 -8.31
C LYS A 172 -10.27 20.93 -9.76
N GLY A 173 -11.43 21.40 -10.23
CA GLY A 173 -11.88 21.17 -11.62
C GLY A 173 -12.46 19.77 -11.84
N THR A 174 -12.78 19.07 -10.75
CA THR A 174 -13.37 17.74 -10.78
C THR A 174 -14.78 17.73 -10.17
N GLU A 175 -15.37 18.89 -9.87
CA GLU A 175 -16.60 19.06 -9.08
C GLU A 175 -17.77 18.21 -9.60
N ASP A 176 -17.93 18.16 -10.93
CA ASP A 176 -19.01 17.43 -11.62
C ASP A 176 -18.61 16.00 -12.06
N TRP A 177 -17.45 15.50 -11.65
CA TRP A 177 -17.00 14.16 -12.05
C TRP A 177 -17.76 13.06 -11.29
N SER A 178 -18.01 11.94 -11.97
CA SER A 178 -18.52 10.74 -11.32
C SER A 178 -17.48 10.13 -10.37
N GLU A 179 -17.96 9.36 -9.38
CA GLU A 179 -17.10 8.62 -8.46
C GLU A 179 -16.08 7.73 -9.21
N GLU A 180 -16.52 7.03 -10.25
CA GLU A 180 -15.67 6.16 -11.07
C GLU A 180 -14.52 6.95 -11.72
N ARG A 181 -14.83 8.10 -12.31
CA ARG A 181 -13.84 8.95 -12.96
C ARG A 181 -12.89 9.60 -11.94
N LEU A 182 -13.37 9.89 -10.74
CA LEU A 182 -12.54 10.38 -9.65
C LEU A 182 -11.55 9.31 -9.15
N ALA A 183 -11.96 8.04 -9.11
CA ALA A 183 -11.09 6.95 -8.71
C ALA A 183 -9.86 6.82 -9.62
N ASP A 184 -9.99 7.17 -10.91
CA ASP A 184 -8.86 7.17 -11.86
C ASP A 184 -7.76 8.21 -11.50
N LEU A 185 -8.08 9.23 -10.69
CA LEU A 185 -7.11 10.22 -10.20
C LEU A 185 -6.36 9.75 -8.95
N VAL A 186 -6.82 8.68 -8.30
CA VAL A 186 -6.24 8.23 -7.03
C VAL A 186 -5.17 7.18 -7.29
N THR A 187 -3.90 7.62 -7.29
CA THR A 187 -2.76 6.70 -7.44
C THR A 187 -2.47 5.97 -6.14
N ARG A 188 -1.78 4.83 -6.23
CA ARG A 188 -1.24 4.13 -5.06
C ARG A 188 -0.39 5.08 -4.22
N ASP A 189 0.48 5.84 -4.88
CA ASP A 189 1.48 6.68 -4.24
C ASP A 189 0.81 7.88 -3.54
N ALA A 190 -0.30 8.40 -4.08
CA ALA A 190 -1.15 9.39 -3.39
C ALA A 190 -1.79 8.84 -2.10
N MET A 191 -2.13 7.54 -2.07
CA MET A 191 -2.68 6.87 -0.88
C MET A 191 -1.63 6.42 0.14
N ILE A 192 -0.35 6.42 -0.23
CA ILE A 192 0.78 6.33 0.71
C ILE A 192 1.19 7.72 1.21
N GLY A 193 0.95 8.75 0.38
CA GLY A 193 1.34 10.13 0.63
C GLY A 193 2.65 10.53 -0.04
N THR A 194 3.17 9.75 -0.99
CA THR A 194 4.37 10.12 -1.76
C THR A 194 4.05 10.97 -3.00
N GLU A 195 2.78 11.07 -3.38
CA GLU A 195 2.28 11.94 -4.46
C GLU A 195 1.01 12.69 -4.02
N LEU A 196 0.57 13.65 -4.84
CA LEU A 196 -0.80 14.18 -4.79
C LEU A 196 -1.71 13.33 -5.66
N ALA A 197 -3.03 13.43 -5.47
CA ALA A 197 -3.97 12.91 -6.45
C ALA A 197 -3.74 13.56 -7.83
N GLY A 198 -3.96 12.80 -8.90
CA GLY A 198 -3.78 13.26 -10.27
C GLY A 198 -4.65 14.46 -10.58
N ALA A 199 -4.18 15.37 -11.41
CA ALA A 199 -4.95 16.53 -11.85
C ALA A 199 -5.76 16.19 -13.12
N PRO A 200 -6.94 16.80 -13.33
CA PRO A 200 -7.60 16.76 -14.63
C PRO A 200 -6.67 17.34 -15.71
N LYS A 201 -6.61 16.67 -16.85
CA LYS A 201 -5.92 17.16 -18.06
C LYS A 201 -6.77 18.15 -18.82
#